data_AF-A0A2V5JR16-F1
#
_entry.id   AF-A0A2V5JR16-F1
#
_cell.length_a   1.000
_cell.length_b   1.000
_cell.length_c   1.000
_cell.angle_alpha   90.00
_cell.angle_beta   90.00
_cell.angle_gamma   90.00
#
_symmetry.space_group_name_H-M   'P 1'
#
loop_
_entity.id
_entity.type
_entity.pdbx_description
1 polymer ?
#
loop_
_entity_poly.entity_id
_entity_poly.type
_entity_poly.pdbx_seq_one_letter_code
_entity_poly.pdbx_strand_id
1 'polypeptide(L)'
;MFRGHRKNNDSGSFNNAVGAFALFHNIDGSDNNAFGNSALLENIHASGNTALGDGALYGNEMTGNGTANNNTAVGAGTLNYNTDASGNTAVGFLVLLFNDMTGNGTGNNNTAVGSDALFSNTDGGSNTAVGYQALQNSTGDYNIALGAGAGTE
;
A
#
# COMPACT_ATOMS: atom_id res chain seq x y z
N MET A 1 -3.32 -14.22 -28.44
CA MET A 1 -3.79 -15.27 -27.52
C MET A 1 -3.84 -14.66 -26.12
N PHE A 2 -4.89 -13.91 -25.80
CA PHE A 2 -5.10 -13.32 -24.46
C PHE A 2 -6.26 -14.07 -23.83
N ARG A 3 -5.98 -14.97 -22.87
CA ARG A 3 -7.01 -15.69 -22.11
C ARG A 3 -6.63 -15.73 -20.64
N GLY A 4 -7.40 -14.97 -19.85
CA GLY A 4 -7.85 -15.39 -18.54
C GLY A 4 -7.28 -14.62 -17.35
N HIS A 5 -7.90 -13.49 -16.98
CA HIS A 5 -7.91 -12.95 -15.59
C HIS A 5 -9.21 -12.17 -15.32
N ARG A 6 -10.37 -12.68 -15.74
CA ARG A 6 -11.68 -12.12 -15.36
C ARG A 6 -12.39 -13.08 -14.41
N LYS A 7 -12.09 -12.98 -13.11
CA LYS A 7 -12.98 -13.42 -12.03
C LYS A 7 -12.78 -12.42 -10.89
N ASN A 8 -13.83 -11.67 -10.58
CA ASN A 8 -13.95 -10.69 -9.50
C ASN A 8 -13.34 -9.30 -9.78
N ASN A 9 -13.97 -8.57 -10.71
CA ASN A 9 -13.96 -7.11 -10.75
C ASN A 9 -15.45 -6.71 -10.83
N ASP A 10 -16.21 -7.14 -9.81
CA ASP A 10 -17.63 -7.50 -9.94
C ASP A 10 -18.60 -6.31 -9.90
N SER A 11 -18.12 -5.09 -9.63
CA SER A 11 -18.84 -3.85 -9.94
C SER A 11 -17.96 -2.61 -10.08
N GLY A 12 -16.65 -2.72 -9.82
CA GLY A 12 -15.66 -1.66 -9.97
C GLY A 12 -15.40 -1.30 -11.45
N SER A 13 -15.14 -0.02 -11.71
CA SER A 13 -14.85 0.48 -13.07
C SER A 13 -13.40 1.00 -13.19
N PHE A 14 -12.86 0.92 -14.41
CA PHE A 14 -11.55 1.48 -14.78
C PHE A 14 -10.31 0.94 -14.05
N ASN A 15 -10.36 -0.32 -13.59
CA ASN A 15 -9.20 -1.00 -13.01
C ASN A 15 -8.27 -1.60 -14.10
N ASN A 16 -6.96 -1.43 -13.95
CA ASN A 16 -5.93 -2.06 -14.79
C ASN A 16 -5.21 -3.16 -14.00
N ALA A 17 -5.20 -4.40 -14.49
CA ALA A 17 -4.58 -5.55 -13.83
C ALA A 17 -3.59 -6.28 -14.75
N VAL A 18 -2.32 -6.36 -14.36
CA VAL A 18 -1.27 -7.10 -15.08
C VAL A 18 -0.43 -7.92 -14.10
N GLY A 19 -0.53 -9.25 -14.19
CA GLY A 19 0.16 -10.18 -13.31
C GLY A 19 -0.77 -11.28 -12.82
N ALA A 20 -0.20 -12.35 -12.28
CA ALA A 20 -1.01 -13.40 -11.65
C ALA A 20 -1.69 -12.83 -10.41
N PHE A 21 -2.98 -13.09 -10.23
CA PHE A 21 -3.77 -12.64 -9.05
C PHE A 21 -3.82 -11.13 -8.80
N ALA A 22 -3.40 -10.28 -9.75
CA ALA A 22 -3.61 -8.84 -9.63
C ALA A 22 -5.13 -8.54 -9.52
N LEU A 23 -5.54 -7.75 -8.51
CA LEU A 23 -6.94 -7.38 -8.24
C LEU A 23 -7.92 -8.55 -7.99
N PHE A 24 -7.45 -9.69 -7.49
CA PHE A 24 -8.28 -10.90 -7.42
C PHE A 24 -9.50 -10.83 -6.47
N HIS A 25 -9.45 -10.01 -5.40
CA HIS A 25 -10.59 -9.81 -4.49
C HIS A 25 -11.15 -8.37 -4.52
N ASN A 26 -10.93 -7.63 -5.61
CA ASN A 26 -11.57 -6.34 -5.79
C ASN A 26 -13.06 -6.52 -6.16
N ILE A 27 -13.96 -6.01 -5.31
CA ILE A 27 -15.42 -6.13 -5.49
C ILE A 27 -15.94 -4.92 -6.26
N ASP A 28 -15.93 -3.73 -5.66
CA ASP A 28 -16.50 -2.50 -6.24
C ASP A 28 -15.54 -1.30 -6.33
N GLY A 29 -14.31 -1.46 -5.85
CA GLY A 29 -13.28 -0.42 -5.96
C GLY A 29 -12.97 -0.05 -7.42
N SER A 30 -12.72 1.22 -7.68
CA SER A 30 -12.54 1.78 -9.04
C SER A 30 -11.20 2.50 -9.21
N ASP A 31 -10.77 2.69 -10.45
CA ASP A 31 -9.55 3.45 -10.80
C ASP A 31 -8.24 2.90 -10.20
N ASN A 32 -8.17 1.59 -9.97
CA ASN A 32 -6.99 0.92 -9.42
C ASN A 32 -6.03 0.45 -10.52
N ASN A 33 -4.72 0.65 -10.34
CA ASN A 33 -3.68 0.20 -11.25
C ASN A 33 -2.78 -0.84 -10.56
N ALA A 34 -2.93 -2.11 -10.91
CA ALA A 34 -2.17 -3.23 -10.36
C ALA A 34 -1.25 -3.85 -11.42
N PHE A 35 0.07 -3.75 -11.22
CA PHE A 35 1.08 -4.38 -12.06
C PHE A 35 2.06 -5.17 -11.18
N GLY A 36 1.97 -6.50 -11.23
CA GLY A 36 2.75 -7.40 -10.40
C GLY A 36 1.95 -8.64 -10.02
N ASN A 37 2.64 -9.69 -9.60
CA ASN A 37 1.96 -10.85 -9.03
C ASN A 37 1.38 -10.48 -7.66
N SER A 38 0.10 -10.79 -7.45
CA SER A 38 -0.70 -10.45 -6.26
C SER A 38 -0.72 -8.96 -5.88
N ALA A 39 -0.47 -8.06 -6.84
CA ALA A 39 -0.63 -6.62 -6.62
C ALA A 39 -2.11 -6.28 -6.39
N LEU A 40 -2.42 -5.53 -5.33
CA LEU A 40 -3.80 -5.22 -4.93
C LEU A 40 -4.70 -6.46 -4.77
N LEU A 41 -4.19 -7.54 -4.16
CA LEU A 41 -4.96 -8.78 -4.01
C LEU A 41 -6.25 -8.56 -3.21
N GLU A 42 -6.13 -8.03 -1.99
CA GLU A 42 -7.20 -7.74 -1.03
C GLU A 42 -7.51 -6.23 -1.03
N ASN A 43 -8.09 -5.76 -2.13
CA ASN A 43 -8.49 -4.36 -2.32
C ASN A 43 -10.01 -4.31 -2.58
N ILE A 44 -10.81 -4.64 -1.56
CA ILE A 44 -12.22 -5.04 -1.68
C ILE A 44 -13.09 -3.91 -2.27
N HIS A 45 -13.19 -2.76 -1.59
CA HIS A 45 -13.96 -1.58 -1.97
C HIS A 45 -13.09 -0.35 -2.32
N ALA A 46 -11.78 -0.45 -2.14
CA ALA A 46 -10.88 0.69 -2.22
C ALA A 46 -10.55 1.07 -3.67
N SER A 47 -10.45 2.39 -3.87
CA SER A 47 -10.36 3.05 -5.16
C SER A 47 -9.12 3.95 -5.26
N GLY A 48 -8.67 4.18 -6.49
CA GLY A 48 -7.57 5.10 -6.79
C GLY A 48 -6.18 4.62 -6.34
N ASN A 49 -6.00 3.32 -6.12
CA ASN A 49 -4.71 2.78 -5.69
C ASN A 49 -3.80 2.44 -6.86
N THR A 50 -2.50 2.72 -6.74
CA THR A 50 -1.47 2.33 -7.71
C THR A 50 -0.47 1.39 -7.06
N ALA A 51 -0.42 0.15 -7.52
CA ALA A 51 0.49 -0.89 -7.06
C ALA A 51 1.36 -1.41 -8.21
N LEU A 52 2.67 -1.16 -8.14
CA LEU A 52 3.66 -1.63 -9.11
C LEU A 52 4.71 -2.48 -8.38
N GLY A 53 4.63 -3.79 -8.45
CA GLY A 53 5.55 -4.72 -7.81
C GLY A 53 4.88 -6.02 -7.36
N ASP A 54 5.68 -7.06 -7.15
CA ASP A 54 5.20 -8.31 -6.53
C ASP A 54 4.71 -8.03 -5.10
N GLY A 55 3.46 -8.36 -4.82
CA GLY A 55 2.81 -8.13 -3.52
C GLY A 55 2.66 -6.68 -3.08
N ALA A 56 2.79 -5.70 -3.99
CA ALA A 56 2.52 -4.29 -3.66
C ALA A 56 1.02 -4.12 -3.32
N LEU A 57 0.71 -3.47 -2.19
CA LEU A 57 -0.67 -3.27 -1.70
C LEU A 57 -1.49 -4.56 -1.56
N TYR A 58 -0.84 -5.69 -1.24
CA TYR A 58 -1.48 -7.00 -1.15
C TYR A 58 -2.69 -7.03 -0.22
N GLY A 59 -2.55 -6.49 0.99
CA GLY A 59 -3.53 -6.45 2.07
C GLY A 59 -4.03 -5.03 2.36
N ASN A 60 -4.28 -4.25 1.30
CA ASN A 60 -4.61 -2.84 1.42
C ASN A 60 -6.00 -2.58 2.02
N GLU A 61 -6.93 -3.53 2.04
CA GLU A 61 -8.26 -3.28 2.60
C GLU A 61 -8.89 -4.56 3.19
N MET A 62 -8.20 -5.15 4.16
CA MET A 62 -8.61 -6.45 4.69
C MET A 62 -9.89 -6.41 5.53
N THR A 63 -10.33 -5.24 6.01
CA THR A 63 -11.58 -5.11 6.78
C THR A 63 -12.81 -4.95 5.89
N GLY A 64 -12.64 -4.51 4.63
CA GLY A 64 -13.74 -4.24 3.70
C GLY A 64 -14.56 -2.99 4.04
N ASN A 65 -13.97 -2.00 4.71
CA ASN A 65 -14.64 -0.74 5.07
C ASN A 65 -14.60 0.34 3.98
N GLY A 66 -13.89 0.12 2.88
CA GLY A 66 -13.75 1.06 1.76
C GLY A 66 -12.89 2.29 2.07
N THR A 67 -12.05 2.26 3.10
CA THR A 67 -11.29 3.43 3.55
C THR A 67 -9.90 3.54 2.93
N ALA A 68 -9.30 2.45 2.47
CA ALA A 68 -7.91 2.39 2.02
C ALA A 68 -7.64 2.92 0.59
N ASN A 69 -8.09 4.14 0.33
CA ASN A 69 -8.06 4.76 -0.98
C ASN A 69 -6.77 5.54 -1.24
N ASN A 70 -6.48 5.79 -2.52
CA ASN A 70 -5.45 6.74 -2.96
C ASN A 70 -4.03 6.45 -2.47
N ASN A 71 -3.66 5.17 -2.34
CA ASN A 71 -2.31 4.75 -2.00
C ASN A 71 -1.47 4.51 -3.26
N THR A 72 -0.21 4.93 -3.23
CA THR A 72 0.79 4.66 -4.27
C THR A 72 1.90 3.78 -3.69
N ALA A 73 2.00 2.55 -4.17
CA ALA A 73 3.06 1.59 -3.82
C ALA A 73 3.87 1.22 -5.06
N VAL A 74 5.16 1.54 -5.06
CA VAL A 74 6.08 1.20 -6.16
C VAL A 74 7.27 0.43 -5.61
N GLY A 75 7.28 -0.86 -5.91
CA GLY A 75 8.31 -1.85 -5.62
C GLY A 75 7.80 -3.01 -4.76
N ALA A 76 8.57 -4.10 -4.69
CA ALA A 76 8.09 -5.37 -4.15
C ALA A 76 7.79 -5.30 -2.64
N GLY A 77 6.65 -5.88 -2.24
CA GLY A 77 6.16 -5.95 -0.86
C GLY A 77 5.85 -4.60 -0.21
N THR A 78 5.81 -3.51 -0.98
CA THR A 78 5.51 -2.17 -0.46
C THR A 78 4.04 -2.06 -0.07
N LEU A 79 3.75 -1.49 1.10
CA LEU A 79 2.38 -1.36 1.65
C LEU A 79 1.61 -2.70 1.72
N ASN A 80 2.31 -3.82 1.99
CA ASN A 80 1.68 -5.15 1.95
C ASN A 80 0.56 -5.32 2.98
N TYR A 81 0.72 -4.79 4.19
CA TYR A 81 -0.29 -4.84 5.26
C TYR A 81 -0.80 -3.44 5.60
N ASN A 82 -1.25 -2.70 4.58
CA ASN A 82 -1.85 -1.37 4.74
C ASN A 82 -3.36 -1.47 5.00
N THR A 83 -3.77 -1.94 6.19
CA THR A 83 -5.11 -2.51 6.40
C THR A 83 -6.29 -1.61 6.04
N ASP A 84 -6.30 -0.33 6.45
CA ASP A 84 -7.40 0.60 6.18
C ASP A 84 -6.94 2.04 5.87
N ALA A 85 -5.63 2.25 5.78
CA ALA A 85 -5.06 3.58 5.62
C ALA A 85 -5.05 4.08 4.17
N SER A 86 -5.17 5.40 4.04
CA SER A 86 -5.34 6.12 2.79
C SER A 86 -4.26 7.19 2.58
N GLY A 87 -4.06 7.55 1.31
CA GLY A 87 -3.20 8.66 0.94
C GLY A 87 -1.70 8.43 1.18
N ASN A 88 -1.25 7.18 1.28
CA ASN A 88 0.16 6.87 1.48
C ASN A 88 0.93 6.81 0.15
N THR A 89 2.14 7.37 0.12
CA THR A 89 3.08 7.23 -0.99
C THR A 89 4.30 6.47 -0.53
N ALA A 90 4.55 5.31 -1.13
CA ALA A 90 5.60 4.38 -0.74
C ALA A 90 6.38 3.91 -1.98
N VAL A 91 7.69 4.16 -2.01
CA VAL A 91 8.55 3.84 -3.15
C VAL A 91 9.85 3.18 -2.68
N GLY A 92 10.07 1.92 -3.06
CA GLY A 92 11.25 1.16 -2.68
C GLY A 92 10.96 -0.34 -2.52
N PHE A 93 11.69 -1.00 -1.62
CA PHE A 93 11.46 -2.40 -1.25
C PHE A 93 10.99 -2.45 0.20
N LEU A 94 9.88 -3.16 0.47
CA LEU A 94 9.28 -3.32 1.81
C LEU A 94 9.00 -1.99 2.54
N VAL A 95 8.67 -0.95 1.79
CA VAL A 95 8.36 0.37 2.35
C VAL A 95 6.97 0.34 2.96
N LEU A 96 6.79 0.89 4.17
CA LEU A 96 5.50 0.90 4.87
C LEU A 96 4.85 -0.51 4.95
N LEU A 97 5.66 -1.57 5.07
CA LEU A 97 5.22 -2.95 4.98
C LEU A 97 4.05 -3.25 5.93
N PHE A 98 4.15 -2.72 7.15
CA PHE A 98 3.22 -2.95 8.24
C PHE A 98 2.44 -1.69 8.66
N ASN A 99 2.06 -0.87 7.66
CA ASN A 99 1.35 0.38 7.91
C ASN A 99 -0.09 0.17 8.38
N ASP A 100 -0.54 0.82 9.46
CA ASP A 100 -1.95 0.68 9.93
C ASP A 100 -2.34 -0.78 10.21
N MET A 101 -1.44 -1.57 10.80
CA MET A 101 -1.71 -3.00 11.12
C MET A 101 -2.87 -3.19 12.12
N THR A 102 -3.27 -2.14 12.83
CA THR A 102 -4.44 -2.22 13.72
C THR A 102 -5.77 -2.17 12.97
N GLY A 103 -5.77 -1.70 11.71
CA GLY A 103 -6.99 -1.48 10.93
C GLY A 103 -7.86 -0.35 11.50
N ASN A 104 -7.28 0.57 12.27
CA ASN A 104 -8.00 1.74 12.76
C ASN A 104 -8.05 2.88 11.73
N GLY A 105 -7.36 2.75 10.60
CA GLY A 105 -7.32 3.76 9.55
C GLY A 105 -6.61 5.03 10.01
N THR A 106 -5.60 4.93 10.89
CA THR A 106 -4.86 6.11 11.41
C THR A 106 -3.51 6.30 10.72
N GLY A 107 -2.93 5.24 10.14
CA GLY A 107 -1.67 5.29 9.38
C GLY A 107 -1.74 6.02 8.03
N ASN A 108 -2.49 7.11 7.93
CA ASN A 108 -2.74 7.83 6.69
C ASN A 108 -1.65 8.85 6.34
N ASN A 109 -1.61 9.26 5.07
CA ASN A 109 -0.84 10.42 4.59
C ASN A 109 0.68 10.33 4.83
N ASN A 110 1.25 9.12 4.86
CA ASN A 110 2.68 8.93 4.99
C ASN A 110 3.37 9.00 3.62
N THR A 111 4.55 9.63 3.57
CA THR A 111 5.44 9.61 2.40
C THR A 111 6.73 8.91 2.77
N ALA A 112 7.01 7.77 2.14
CA ALA A 112 8.16 6.93 2.42
C ALA A 112 8.89 6.58 1.13
N VAL A 113 10.19 6.89 1.05
CA VAL A 113 11.02 6.63 -0.13
C VAL A 113 12.37 6.06 0.29
N GLY A 114 12.68 4.84 -0.16
CA GLY A 114 13.89 4.11 0.20
C GLY A 114 13.57 2.76 0.81
N SER A 115 14.44 1.77 0.61
CA SER A 115 14.22 0.41 1.15
C SER A 115 14.07 0.47 2.68
N ASP A 116 13.05 -0.22 3.18
CA ASP A 116 12.70 -0.27 4.61
C ASP A 116 12.41 1.09 5.27
N ALA A 117 12.15 2.15 4.49
CA ALA A 117 11.66 3.41 5.05
C ALA A 117 10.26 3.20 5.64
N LEU A 118 10.05 3.63 6.89
CA LEU A 118 8.79 3.40 7.64
C LEU A 118 8.32 1.93 7.63
N PHE A 119 9.25 0.97 7.56
CA PHE A 119 8.97 -0.47 7.47
C PHE A 119 7.87 -0.94 8.44
N SER A 120 7.95 -0.50 9.69
CA SER A 120 6.98 -0.80 10.76
C SER A 120 6.33 0.48 11.29
N ASN A 121 5.35 1.00 10.55
CA ASN A 121 4.56 2.15 10.97
C ASN A 121 3.17 1.73 11.45
N THR A 122 3.04 1.29 12.71
CA THR A 122 1.83 0.58 13.17
C THR A 122 0.55 1.40 12.99
N ASP A 123 0.57 2.69 13.36
CA ASP A 123 -0.61 3.57 13.34
C ASP A 123 -0.29 5.04 13.02
N GLY A 124 1.00 5.39 12.84
CA GLY A 124 1.45 6.78 12.73
C GLY A 124 1.00 7.44 11.43
N GLY A 125 0.39 8.61 11.50
CA GLY A 125 -0.05 9.38 10.35
C GLY A 125 0.88 10.54 10.01
N SER A 126 0.84 10.99 8.76
CA SER A 126 1.51 12.22 8.30
C SER A 126 3.03 12.25 8.50
N ASN A 127 3.72 11.11 8.40
CA ASN A 127 5.17 11.03 8.48
C ASN A 127 5.83 11.18 7.10
N THR A 128 7.03 11.76 7.07
CA THR A 128 7.90 11.80 5.87
C THR A 128 9.23 11.11 6.17
N ALA A 129 9.52 10.01 5.47
CA ALA A 129 10.75 9.26 5.60
C ALA A 129 11.44 9.08 4.24
N VAL A 130 12.62 9.65 4.07
CA VAL A 130 13.37 9.57 2.80
C VAL A 130 14.79 9.07 3.09
N GLY A 131 15.07 7.83 2.72
CA GLY A 131 16.36 7.16 2.92
C GLY A 131 16.19 5.68 3.23
N TYR A 132 17.25 4.89 3.01
CA TYR A 132 17.29 3.50 3.46
C TYR A 132 17.11 3.45 4.98
N GLN A 133 16.11 2.69 5.46
CA GLN A 133 15.76 2.57 6.88
C GLN A 133 15.44 3.90 7.58
N ALA A 134 15.06 4.96 6.84
CA ALA A 134 14.60 6.19 7.46
C ALA A 134 13.30 5.93 8.25
N LEU A 135 13.29 6.31 9.53
CA LEU A 135 12.18 6.13 10.46
C LEU A 135 11.63 4.71 10.43
N GLN A 136 12.52 3.71 10.42
CA GLN A 136 12.16 2.31 10.18
C GLN A 136 10.99 1.81 11.04
N ASN A 137 10.91 2.28 12.29
CA ASN A 137 9.82 2.00 13.22
C ASN A 137 9.17 3.31 13.65
N SER A 138 7.84 3.40 13.60
CA SER A 138 7.10 4.54 14.11
C SER A 138 5.71 4.13 14.60
N THR A 139 5.27 4.75 15.69
CA THR A 139 3.87 4.79 16.12
C THR A 139 3.38 6.23 16.27
N GLY A 140 4.24 7.21 16.00
CA GLY A 140 3.96 8.63 16.17
C GLY A 140 3.57 9.30 14.86
N ASP A 141 2.93 10.46 15.01
CA ASP A 141 2.50 11.29 13.89
C ASP A 141 3.48 12.43 13.63
N TYR A 142 3.43 12.98 12.41
CA TYR A 142 4.11 14.23 12.03
C TYR A 142 5.65 14.23 12.15
N ASN A 143 6.29 13.07 11.97
CA ASN A 143 7.74 12.96 11.99
C ASN A 143 8.36 13.21 10.60
N ILE A 144 9.57 13.75 10.59
CA ILE A 144 10.37 13.93 9.38
C ILE A 144 11.74 13.31 9.59
N ALA A 145 12.10 12.33 8.76
CA ALA A 145 13.41 11.69 8.74
C ALA A 145 13.99 11.73 7.32
N LEU A 146 15.15 12.38 7.17
CA LEU A 146 15.83 12.55 5.90
C LEU A 146 17.27 12.03 6.01
N GLY A 147 17.59 11.00 5.23
CA GLY A 147 18.88 10.33 5.25
C GLY A 147 18.78 8.85 5.63
N ALA A 148 19.80 8.07 5.27
CA ALA A 148 19.84 6.66 5.63
C ALA A 148 19.97 6.49 7.15
N GLY A 149 19.10 5.68 7.75
CA GLY A 149 19.02 5.47 9.20
C GLY A 149 18.59 6.71 10.00
N ALA A 150 18.08 7.77 9.36
CA ALA A 150 17.57 8.92 10.09
C ALA A 150 16.32 8.51 10.90
N GLY A 151 16.22 8.94 12.17
CA GLY A 151 15.04 8.65 13.00
C GLY A 151 14.91 7.19 13.44
N THR A 152 15.97 6.37 13.30
CA THR A 152 16.03 5.06 13.95
C THR A 152 16.48 5.24 15.40
N GLU A 153 15.69 4.77 16.36
CA GLU A 153 16.12 4.58 17.76
C GLU A 153 16.85 3.24 17.93
#